data_AF-A0A1G7AV46-F1
#
_entry.id   AF-A0A1G7AV46-F1
#
_cell.length_a   1.000
_cell.length_b   1.000
_cell.length_c   1.000
_cell.angle_alpha   90.00
_cell.angle_beta   90.00
_cell.angle_gamma   90.00
#
_symmetry.space_group_name_H-M   'P 1'
#
loop_
_entity.id
_entity.type
_entity.pdbx_description
1 polymer ?
#
loop_
_entity_poly.entity_id
_entity_poly.type
_entity_poly.pdbx_seq_one_letter_code
_entity_poly.pdbx_strand_id
1 'polypeptide(L)'
;MFIYGGTYQLDQDRFTATLTTHRYADGPFTTVFGCDEVEAQLTGSFNGNRAVCSGTAKQAPGVLFEATLFLQQQEPEPAPGPRTTTTRAGVARLPKLPGRRTTVVSRRFS
;
A
#
# COMPACT_ATOMS: atom_id res chain seq x y z
N MET A 1 -6.42 -2.80 12.49
CA MET A 1 -5.43 -2.59 11.42
C MET A 1 -4.34 -1.65 11.90
N PHE A 2 -3.11 -1.79 11.39
CA PHE A 2 -1.93 -1.08 11.89
C PHE A 2 -1.21 -0.32 10.78
N ILE A 3 -0.63 0.82 11.16
CA ILE A 3 0.41 1.51 10.41
C ILE A 3 1.75 1.26 11.07
N TYR A 4 2.79 1.18 10.25
CA TYR A 4 4.17 1.03 10.68
C TYR A 4 4.93 2.30 10.34
N GLY A 5 5.74 2.77 11.27
CA GLY A 5 6.63 3.91 11.09
C GLY A 5 7.99 3.60 11.68
N GLY A 6 8.91 4.55 11.56
CA GLY A 6 10.21 4.37 12.17
C GLY A 6 11.29 5.25 11.61
N THR A 7 12.47 5.05 12.16
CA THR A 7 13.72 5.64 11.68
C THR A 7 14.75 4.56 11.54
N TYR A 8 15.76 4.82 10.73
CA TYR A 8 16.90 3.92 10.58
C TYR A 8 18.19 4.70 10.41
N GLN A 9 19.29 4.05 10.74
CA GLN A 9 20.65 4.51 10.52
C GLN A 9 21.36 3.44 9.70
N LEU A 10 22.18 3.89 8.75
CA LEU A 10 22.96 3.02 7.88
C LEU A 10 24.43 3.09 8.27
N ASP A 11 25.08 1.93 8.26
CA ASP A 11 26.52 1.77 8.33
C ASP A 11 26.94 0.71 7.31
N GLN A 12 27.43 1.16 6.15
CA GLN A 12 27.76 0.31 5.01
C GLN A 12 26.58 -0.60 4.57
N ASP A 13 26.72 -1.91 4.75
CA ASP A 13 25.72 -2.93 4.45
C ASP A 13 24.84 -3.27 5.64
N ARG A 14 25.07 -2.65 6.81
CA ARG A 14 24.31 -2.84 8.03
C ARG A 14 23.39 -1.66 8.31
N PHE A 15 22.32 -1.93 9.05
CA PHE A 15 21.45 -0.90 9.55
C PHE A 15 20.90 -1.23 10.93
N THR A 16 20.60 -0.18 11.67
CA THR A 16 19.79 -0.24 12.89
C THR A 16 18.52 0.55 12.65
N ALA A 17 17.39 0.07 13.15
CA ALA A 17 16.11 0.76 13.00
C ALA A 17 15.30 0.75 14.29
N THR A 18 14.51 1.80 14.46
CA THR A 18 13.44 1.87 15.46
C THR A 18 12.13 1.75 14.70
N LEU A 19 11.44 0.62 14.87
CA LEU A 19 10.13 0.36 14.28
C LEU A 19 9.04 0.71 15.29
N THR A 20 8.06 1.49 14.86
CA THR A 20 6.86 1.82 15.64
C THR A 20 5.60 1.28 14.99
N THR A 21 4.65 0.87 15.81
CA THR A 21 3.31 0.45 15.36
C THR A 21 2.25 1.32 15.98
N HIS A 22 1.22 1.66 15.20
CA HIS A 22 0.05 2.37 15.70
C HIS A 22 -1.22 1.79 15.08
N ARG A 23 -2.25 1.58 15.91
CA ARG A 23 -3.56 1.10 15.44
C ARG A 23 -4.37 2.27 14.89
N TYR A 24 -4.73 2.21 13.61
CA TYR A 24 -5.56 3.26 12.98
C TYR A 24 -7.04 2.84 12.82
N ALA A 25 -7.35 1.57 13.02
CA ALA A 25 -8.72 1.05 12.99
C ALA A 25 -8.82 -0.21 13.84
N ASP A 26 -9.99 -0.46 14.40
CA ASP A 26 -10.28 -1.69 15.14
C ASP A 26 -10.16 -2.93 14.25
N GLY A 27 -9.87 -4.06 14.87
CA GLY A 27 -9.78 -5.34 14.19
C GLY A 27 -9.51 -6.48 15.17
N PRO A 28 -9.76 -7.73 14.76
CA PRO A 28 -9.67 -8.89 15.64
C PRO A 28 -8.22 -9.29 16.00
N PHE A 29 -7.23 -8.73 15.30
CA PHE A 29 -5.83 -9.10 15.45
C PHE A 29 -5.01 -7.97 16.08
N THR A 30 -4.07 -8.33 16.94
CA THR A 30 -3.02 -7.44 17.43
C THR A 30 -1.79 -7.50 16.51
N THR A 31 -0.74 -6.73 16.80
CA THR A 31 0.51 -6.82 16.04
C THR A 31 1.19 -8.17 16.26
N VAL A 32 2.22 -8.46 15.46
CA VAL A 32 3.06 -9.67 15.64
C VAL A 32 3.73 -9.76 17.02
N PHE A 33 3.79 -8.65 17.76
CA PHE A 33 4.34 -8.60 19.12
C PHE A 33 3.31 -8.93 20.21
N GLY A 34 2.02 -9.06 19.86
CA GLY A 34 0.95 -9.31 20.85
C GLY A 34 0.39 -8.06 21.53
N CYS A 35 0.91 -6.87 21.20
CA CYS A 35 0.49 -5.57 21.75
C CYS A 35 0.36 -4.54 20.62
N ASP A 36 -0.46 -3.51 20.82
CA ASP A 36 -0.81 -2.61 19.72
C ASP A 36 0.24 -1.52 19.45
N GLU A 37 0.67 -0.82 20.50
CA GLU A 37 1.71 0.21 20.43
C GLU A 37 3.06 -0.40 20.83
N VAL A 38 3.95 -0.48 19.85
CA VAL A 38 5.24 -1.15 20.00
C VAL A 38 6.35 -0.22 19.54
N GLU A 39 7.47 -0.28 20.25
CA GLU A 39 8.74 0.26 19.82
C GLU A 39 9.76 -0.90 19.79
N ALA A 40 10.13 -1.32 18.59
CA ALA A 40 11.07 -2.41 18.38
C ALA A 40 12.40 -1.89 17.85
N GLN A 41 13.48 -2.37 18.48
CA GLN A 41 14.85 -2.08 18.06
C GLN A 41 15.33 -3.21 17.16
N LEU A 42 15.61 -2.88 15.90
CA LEU A 42 15.99 -3.83 14.88
C LEU A 42 17.44 -3.62 14.46
N THR A 43 18.14 -4.72 14.17
CA THR A 43 19.42 -4.70 13.46
C THR A 43 19.29 -5.58 12.24
N GLY A 44 19.84 -5.14 11.11
CA GLY A 44 19.79 -5.89 9.87
C GLY A 44 20.95 -5.59 8.93
N SER A 45 20.92 -6.27 7.80
CA SER A 45 21.87 -6.06 6.71
C SER A 45 21.20 -6.17 5.35
N PHE A 46 21.82 -5.53 4.36
CA PHE A 46 21.41 -5.56 2.96
C PHE A 46 22.26 -6.54 2.16
N ASN A 47 21.63 -7.23 1.21
CA ASN A 47 22.30 -8.01 0.20
C ASN A 47 21.56 -7.84 -1.13
N GLY A 48 22.11 -7.00 -2.00
CA GLY A 48 21.48 -6.60 -3.25
C GLY A 48 20.11 -5.96 -3.01
N ASN A 49 19.05 -6.56 -3.56
CA ASN A 49 17.69 -6.04 -3.48
C ASN A 49 16.89 -6.56 -2.27
N ARG A 50 17.56 -7.20 -1.31
CA ARG A 50 16.93 -7.78 -0.12
C ARG A 50 17.61 -7.30 1.15
N ALA A 51 16.83 -7.03 2.19
CA ALA A 51 17.32 -6.81 3.53
C ALA A 51 16.73 -7.84 4.49
N VAL A 52 17.49 -8.26 5.49
CA VAL A 52 16.98 -9.07 6.61
C VAL A 52 17.29 -8.33 7.89
N CYS A 53 16.31 -8.23 8.78
CA CYS A 53 16.51 -7.66 10.11
C CYS A 53 15.76 -8.44 11.17
N SER A 54 16.27 -8.34 12.39
CA SER A 54 15.62 -8.91 13.56
C SER A 54 15.78 -8.01 14.77
N GLY A 55 14.97 -8.24 15.79
CA GLY A 55 15.02 -7.48 17.02
C GLY A 55 13.86 -7.77 17.95
N THR A 56 13.76 -6.97 19.01
CA THR A 56 12.75 -7.15 20.04
C THR A 56 12.05 -5.83 20.34
N ALA A 57 10.78 -5.94 20.71
CA ALA A 57 10.00 -4.85 21.27
C ALA A 57 10.34 -4.63 22.74
N LYS A 58 10.42 -3.37 23.19
CA LYS A 58 10.51 -3.07 24.63
C LYS A 58 9.32 -3.63 25.41
N GLN A 59 8.16 -3.62 24.78
CA GLN A 59 6.87 -4.07 25.33
C GLN A 59 6.74 -5.60 25.34
N ALA A 60 7.48 -6.30 24.46
CA ALA A 60 7.50 -7.75 24.38
C ALA A 60 8.93 -8.29 24.22
N PRO A 61 9.79 -8.19 25.27
CA PRO A 61 11.20 -8.59 25.17
C PRO A 61 11.41 -10.08 24.89
N GLY A 62 10.42 -10.92 25.23
CA GLY A 62 10.45 -12.36 24.96
C GLY A 62 10.05 -12.75 23.53
N VAL A 63 9.68 -11.77 22.69
CA VAL A 63 9.24 -12.01 21.31
C VAL A 63 10.32 -11.49 20.36
N LEU A 64 10.95 -12.42 19.63
CA LEU A 64 11.86 -12.09 18.54
C LEU A 64 11.04 -11.79 17.27
N PHE A 65 11.23 -10.60 16.73
CA PHE A 65 10.74 -10.21 15.42
C PHE A 65 11.82 -10.43 14.37
N GLU A 66 11.44 -10.97 13.22
CA GLU A 66 12.29 -11.10 12.05
C GLU A 66 11.51 -10.65 10.81
N ALA A 67 12.16 -9.87 9.95
CA ALA A 67 11.59 -9.42 8.70
C ALA A 67 12.58 -9.55 7.56
N THR A 68 12.05 -9.92 6.40
CA THR A 68 12.75 -9.84 5.12
C THR A 68 12.08 -8.77 4.27
N LEU A 69 12.86 -7.75 3.90
CA LEU A 69 12.42 -6.64 3.04
C LEU A 69 12.94 -6.87 1.63
N PHE A 70 12.11 -6.57 0.63
CA PHE A 70 12.48 -6.61 -0.78
C PHE A 70 12.36 -5.20 -1.35
N LEU A 71 13.38 -4.76 -2.07
CA LEU A 71 13.36 -3.46 -2.75
C LEU A 71 12.28 -3.49 -3.83
N GLN A 72 11.26 -2.65 -3.68
CA GLN A 72 10.27 -2.46 -4.73
C GLN A 72 10.92 -1.73 -5.91
N GLN A 73 10.81 -2.31 -7.09
CA GLN A 73 11.20 -1.65 -8.32
C GLN A 73 10.12 -0.63 -8.68
N GLN A 74 10.53 0.59 -9.00
CA GLN A 74 9.60 1.56 -9.56
C GLN A 74 9.12 1.03 -10.92
N GLU A 75 7.80 0.91 -11.08
CA GLU A 75 7.23 0.60 -12.37
C GLU A 75 7.60 1.73 -13.35
N PRO A 76 8.14 1.42 -14.54
CA PRO A 76 8.50 2.44 -15.51
C PRO A 76 7.31 3.34 -15.77
N GLU A 77 7.53 4.66 -15.74
CA GLU A 77 6.48 5.62 -16.10
C GLU A 77 5.93 5.24 -17.47
N PRO A 78 4.60 5.15 -17.65
CA PRO A 78 4.03 4.83 -18.94
C PRO A 78 4.55 5.83 -19.96
N ALA A 79 5.13 5.32 -21.06
CA ALA A 79 5.71 6.14 -22.10
C ALA A 79 4.69 7.23 -22.52
N PRO A 80 5.13 8.50 -22.69
CA PRO A 80 4.23 9.57 -23.05
C PRO A 80 3.47 9.18 -24.32
N GLY A 81 2.14 9.07 -24.20
CA GLY A 81 1.28 8.69 -25.32
C GLY A 81 1.47 9.63 -26.51
N PRO A 82 1.21 9.15 -27.75
CA PRO A 82 1.31 9.98 -28.93
C PRO A 82 0.46 11.25 -28.76
N ARG A 83 1.07 12.43 -29.00
CA ARG A 83 0.37 13.71 -28.97
C ARG A 83 -0.73 13.70 -30.04
N THR A 84 -1.97 13.46 -29.63
CA THR A 84 -3.13 13.74 -30.48
C THR A 84 -3.24 15.25 -30.63
N THR A 85 -2.85 15.77 -31.78
CA THR A 85 -3.24 17.12 -32.22
C THR A 85 -4.76 17.23 -32.11
N THR A 86 -5.23 18.06 -31.19
CA THR A 86 -6.64 18.39 -31.03
C THR A 86 -7.10 19.13 -32.29
N THR A 87 -7.59 18.40 -33.29
CA THR A 87 -8.39 19.01 -34.35
C THR A 87 -9.70 19.43 -33.70
N ARG A 88 -9.85 20.75 -33.51
CA ARG A 88 -11.05 21.40 -33.00
C ARG A 88 -12.22 21.11 -33.95
N ALA A 89 -12.94 20.01 -33.69
CA ALA A 89 -14.21 19.71 -34.35
C ALA A 89 -15.34 20.25 -33.49
N GLY A 90 -16.13 21.15 -34.08
CA GLY A 90 -17.04 22.07 -33.40
C GLY A 90 -18.15 21.41 -32.59
N VAL A 91 -18.52 22.15 -31.54
CA VAL A 91 -19.74 21.97 -30.76
C VAL A 91 -20.96 22.13 -31.67
N ALA A 92 -21.99 21.33 -31.38
CA ALA A 92 -23.36 21.38 -31.91
C ALA A 92 -23.60 20.63 -33.24
N ARG A 93 -24.05 19.37 -33.10
CA ARG A 93 -25.29 18.86 -33.72
C ARG A 93 -25.60 17.47 -33.14
N LEU A 94 -26.56 17.42 -32.23
CA LEU A 94 -27.15 16.18 -31.71
C LEU A 94 -28.15 15.65 -32.77
N PRO A 95 -27.96 14.47 -33.37
CA PRO A 95 -29.00 13.88 -34.22
C PRO A 95 -30.16 13.37 -33.35
N LYS A 96 -31.40 13.70 -33.76
CA LYS A 96 -32.66 13.40 -33.05
C LYS A 96 -32.93 11.88 -33.04
N LEU A 97 -33.33 11.34 -31.88
CA LEU A 97 -33.85 9.97 -31.77
C LEU A 97 -35.27 9.86 -32.36
N PRO A 98 -35.55 8.90 -33.26
CA PRO A 98 -36.91 8.46 -33.52
C PRO A 98 -37.38 7.52 -32.40
N GLY A 99 -38.55 7.81 -31.84
CA GLY A 99 -39.05 7.15 -30.63
C GLY A 99 -39.92 5.91 -30.86
N ARG A 100 -40.27 5.32 -29.70
CA ARG A 100 -41.47 4.50 -29.39
C ARG A 100 -41.32 3.01 -29.78
N ARG A 101 -41.61 2.00 -28.94
CA ARG A 101 -42.61 1.84 -27.86
C ARG A 101 -42.23 0.65 -26.95
N THR A 102 -42.42 0.88 -25.65
CA THR A 102 -42.73 0.00 -24.51
C THR A 102 -42.90 -1.51 -24.70
N THR A 103 -42.33 -2.31 -23.79
CA THR A 103 -43.13 -3.16 -22.86
C THR A 103 -42.33 -3.35 -21.57
N VAL A 104 -42.96 -2.99 -20.45
CA VAL A 104 -42.48 -3.16 -19.08
C VAL A 104 -42.86 -4.55 -18.61
N VAL A 105 -41.93 -5.32 -18.05
CA VAL A 105 -42.26 -6.39 -17.11
C VAL A 105 -41.36 -6.24 -15.89
N SER A 106 -41.98 -5.84 -14.78
CA SER A 106 -41.42 -5.79 -13.43
C SER A 106 -41.65 -7.14 -12.76
N ARG A 107 -40.63 -7.70 -12.09
CA ARG A 107 -40.80 -8.51 -10.87
C ARG A 107 -39.60 -8.35 -9.93
N ARG A 108 -39.89 -7.94 -8.70
CA ARG A 108 -39.01 -8.03 -7.52
C ARG A 108 -39.07 -9.44 -6.96
N PHE A 109 -38.00 -9.92 -6.32
CA PHE A 109 -38.07 -10.95 -5.29
C PHE A 109 -37.13 -10.63 -4.12
N SER A 110 -37.56 -11.15 -2.97
CA SER A 110 -37.37 -10.70 -1.60
C SER A 110 -35.97 -10.85 -1.01
#